data_AF-A0A150PJM4-F1
#
_entry.id   AF-A0A150PJM4-F1
#
_cell.length_a   1.000
_cell.length_b   1.000
_cell.length_c   1.000
_cell.angle_alpha   90.00
_cell.angle_beta   90.00
_cell.angle_gamma   90.00
#
_symmetry.space_group_name_H-M   'P 1'
#
loop_
_entity.id
_entity.type
_entity.pdbx_description
1 polymer ?
#
loop_
_entity_poly.entity_id
_entity_poly.type
_entity_poly.pdbx_seq_one_letter_code
_entity_poly.pdbx_strand_id
1 'polypeptide(L)'
;MYLTAQRVVSAAPPREGINAFLSLHGAEDGAAAIDWESPRVELVAEELPGVLVYRDCDLRPGGNRVRSFLDVAVRDQADGAHVQAALDEFRRRLASTQLPFVDVIDGVGIRFSAEPSLEPGRLDEYGLLQNRILRLLDHRHDVPVGPGARTGP
;
A
#
# COMPACT_ATOMS: atom_id res chain seq x y z
N MET A 1 -1.74 -9.62 2.03
CA MET A 1 -1.66 -8.30 2.67
C MET A 1 -1.70 -7.24 1.61
N TYR A 2 -2.31 -6.13 1.99
CA TYR A 2 -2.38 -4.93 1.18
C TYR A 2 -1.85 -3.76 1.99
N LEU A 3 -0.87 -3.06 1.43
CA LEU A 3 -0.28 -1.86 2.01
C LEU A 3 -0.55 -0.71 1.03
N THR A 4 -0.98 0.43 1.54
CA THR A 4 -1.12 1.63 0.71
C THR A 4 -0.58 2.84 1.47
N ALA A 5 0.11 3.73 0.75
CA ALA A 5 0.56 5.01 1.24
C ALA A 5 0.15 6.09 0.25
N GLN A 6 -0.48 7.14 0.74
CA GLN A 6 -1.13 8.18 -0.07
C GLN A 6 -0.67 9.54 0.39
N ARG A 7 -0.11 10.36 -0.50
CA ARG A 7 0.05 11.79 -0.22
C ARG A 7 -1.28 12.47 -0.40
N VAL A 8 -1.75 13.14 0.65
CA VAL A 8 -3.09 13.72 0.71
C VAL A 8 -3.06 15.18 1.11
N VAL A 9 -4.07 15.93 0.65
CA VAL A 9 -4.26 17.35 1.00
C VAL A 9 -5.66 17.58 1.53
N SER A 10 -5.78 18.23 2.70
CA SER A 10 -7.06 18.64 3.29
C SER A 10 -7.63 19.90 2.64
N ALA A 11 -8.94 20.08 2.69
CA ALA A 11 -9.61 21.21 2.02
C ALA A 11 -9.47 22.56 2.77
N ALA A 12 -9.60 22.59 4.10
CA ALA A 12 -9.58 23.84 4.87
C ALA A 12 -9.19 23.65 6.36
N PRO A 13 -8.11 24.28 6.85
CA PRO A 13 -7.03 24.89 6.07
C PRO A 13 -6.30 23.81 5.22
N PRO A 14 -5.69 24.19 4.09
CA PRO A 14 -4.91 23.25 3.30
C PRO A 14 -3.70 22.79 4.10
N ARG A 15 -3.63 21.48 4.34
CA ARG A 15 -2.49 20.80 4.95
C ARG A 15 -2.16 19.61 4.07
N GLU A 16 -0.87 19.34 3.90
CA GLU A 16 -0.40 18.11 3.25
C GLU A 16 0.06 17.11 4.30
N GLY A 17 -0.01 15.83 3.96
CA GLY A 17 0.49 14.73 4.78
C GLY A 17 0.46 13.42 4.00
N ILE A 18 0.95 12.35 4.62
CA ILE A 18 0.85 10.99 4.10
C ILE A 18 -0.05 10.17 5.03
N ASN A 19 -1.04 9.51 4.43
CA ASN A 19 -1.86 8.53 5.10
C ASN A 19 -1.50 7.14 4.56
N ALA A 20 -1.30 6.19 5.47
CA ALA A 20 -0.94 4.84 5.10
C ALA A 20 -1.69 3.81 5.93
N PHE A 21 -1.98 2.68 5.29
CA PHE A 21 -2.89 1.65 5.79
C PHE A 21 -2.33 0.27 5.48
N LEU A 22 -2.48 -0.65 6.43
CA LEU A 22 -2.13 -2.06 6.28
C LEU A 22 -3.37 -2.91 6.54
N SER A 23 -3.73 -3.71 5.54
CA SER A 23 -4.78 -4.72 5.63
C SER A 23 -4.22 -6.14 5.46
N LEU A 24 -4.75 -7.09 6.22
CA LEU A 24 -4.41 -8.51 6.12
C LEU A 24 -5.57 -9.29 5.50
N HIS A 25 -5.25 -10.33 4.75
CA HIS A 25 -6.24 -11.19 4.10
C HIS A 25 -6.58 -12.44 4.90
N GLY A 26 -5.71 -12.81 5.85
CA GLY A 26 -5.84 -14.00 6.65
C GLY A 26 -5.68 -15.28 5.82
N ALA A 27 -6.00 -16.41 6.44
CA ALA A 27 -6.02 -17.71 5.77
C ALA A 27 -7.41 -18.09 5.21
N GLU A 28 -8.43 -17.23 5.41
CA GLU A 28 -9.82 -17.51 5.01
C GLU A 28 -10.11 -17.10 3.55
N ASP A 29 -11.31 -17.42 3.08
CA ASP A 29 -11.77 -17.47 1.68
C ASP A 29 -11.39 -16.26 0.80
N GLY A 30 -11.23 -15.07 1.37
CA GLY A 30 -10.79 -13.86 0.65
C GLY A 30 -9.34 -13.94 0.13
N ALA A 31 -8.47 -14.68 0.81
CA ALA A 31 -7.10 -14.91 0.37
C ALA A 31 -6.98 -15.99 -0.73
N ALA A 32 -7.96 -16.89 -0.83
CA ALA A 32 -7.97 -17.99 -1.80
C ALA A 32 -8.27 -17.52 -3.23
N ALA A 33 -8.93 -16.37 -3.39
CA ALA A 33 -9.24 -15.78 -4.69
C ALA A 33 -8.06 -14.98 -5.29
N ILE A 34 -6.99 -14.75 -4.52
CA ILE A 34 -5.83 -13.95 -4.96
C ILE A 34 -4.73 -14.89 -5.45
N ASP A 35 -4.33 -14.74 -6.70
CA ASP A 35 -3.09 -15.34 -7.20
C ASP A 35 -1.89 -14.59 -6.61
N TRP A 36 -1.30 -15.14 -5.57
CA TRP A 36 -0.16 -14.53 -4.90
C TRP A 36 1.18 -14.74 -5.60
N GLU A 37 1.25 -15.52 -6.68
CA GLU A 37 2.44 -15.57 -7.54
C GLU A 37 2.45 -14.38 -8.51
N SER A 38 1.27 -13.88 -8.88
CA SER A 38 1.10 -12.68 -9.70
C SER A 38 -0.07 -11.81 -9.22
N PRO A 39 0.05 -11.18 -8.03
CA PRO A 39 -1.08 -10.48 -7.43
C PRO A 39 -1.44 -9.23 -8.23
N ARG A 40 -2.69 -9.18 -8.69
CA ARG A 40 -3.29 -8.01 -9.33
C ARG A 40 -3.62 -6.97 -8.27
N VAL A 41 -2.71 -6.03 -8.05
CA VAL A 41 -2.81 -5.04 -6.96
C VAL A 41 -4.08 -4.20 -7.01
N GLU A 42 -4.63 -3.91 -8.19
CA GLU A 42 -5.89 -3.18 -8.33
C GLU A 42 -7.08 -3.99 -7.84
N LEU A 43 -7.13 -5.29 -8.18
CA LEU A 43 -8.15 -6.21 -7.69
C LEU A 43 -8.09 -6.30 -6.17
N VAL A 44 -6.88 -6.41 -5.63
CA VAL A 44 -6.67 -6.44 -4.17
C VAL A 44 -7.09 -5.13 -3.52
N ALA A 45 -6.78 -3.98 -4.12
CA ALA A 45 -7.12 -2.67 -3.58
C ALA A 45 -8.64 -2.39 -3.59
N GLU A 46 -9.33 -2.81 -4.64
CA GLU A 46 -10.69 -2.33 -4.95
C GLU A 46 -11.78 -3.37 -4.63
N GLU A 47 -11.49 -4.66 -4.84
CA GLU A 47 -12.49 -5.73 -4.69
C GLU A 47 -12.20 -6.62 -3.48
N LEU A 48 -10.92 -6.76 -3.10
CA LEU A 48 -10.48 -7.66 -2.03
C LEU A 48 -9.58 -6.93 -1.00
N PRO A 49 -10.00 -5.83 -0.36
CA PRO A 49 -9.11 -4.97 0.43
C PRO A 49 -8.60 -5.57 1.76
N GLY A 50 -9.01 -6.78 2.12
CA GLY A 50 -8.67 -7.42 3.39
C GLY A 50 -9.26 -6.70 4.62
N VAL A 51 -8.80 -7.07 5.81
CA VAL A 51 -9.16 -6.44 7.09
C VAL A 51 -8.09 -5.42 7.47
N LEU A 52 -8.48 -4.16 7.65
CA LEU A 52 -7.57 -3.11 8.11
C LEU A 52 -7.09 -3.40 9.54
N VAL A 53 -5.78 -3.59 9.72
CA VAL A 53 -5.17 -3.90 11.02
C VAL A 53 -4.32 -2.76 11.58
N TYR A 54 -3.80 -1.89 10.73
CA TYR A 54 -2.96 -0.77 11.16
C TYR A 54 -3.13 0.45 10.25
N ARG A 55 -2.96 1.64 10.84
CA ARG A 55 -3.01 2.92 10.13
C ARG A 55 -1.97 3.88 10.70
N ASP A 56 -1.31 4.60 9.83
CA ASP A 56 -0.37 5.68 10.14
C ASP A 56 -0.76 6.89 9.29
N CYS A 57 -1.38 7.90 9.90
CA CYS A 57 -2.03 9.00 9.19
C CYS A 57 -1.57 10.35 9.74
N ASP A 58 -0.95 11.16 8.88
CA ASP A 58 -0.63 12.54 9.21
C ASP A 58 -1.90 13.42 9.27
N LEU A 59 -2.91 13.09 8.46
CA LEU A 59 -4.18 13.80 8.38
C LEU A 59 -5.35 12.85 8.61
N ARG A 60 -6.39 13.33 9.30
CA ARG A 60 -7.61 12.54 9.53
C ARG A 60 -8.17 12.07 8.16
N PRO A 61 -8.44 10.76 7.96
CA PRO A 61 -9.05 10.27 6.73
C PRO A 61 -10.47 10.80 6.52
N GLY A 62 -10.90 10.86 5.26
CA GLY A 62 -12.22 11.34 4.84
C GLY A 62 -12.17 12.78 4.31
N GLY A 63 -12.48 12.95 3.02
CA GLY A 63 -12.54 14.26 2.36
C GLY A 63 -11.19 14.86 1.93
N ASN A 64 -10.08 14.16 2.14
CA ASN A 64 -8.78 14.60 1.62
C ASN A 64 -8.65 14.25 0.13
N ARG A 65 -7.96 15.09 -0.64
CA ARG A 65 -7.61 14.81 -2.02
C ARG A 65 -6.28 14.07 -2.09
N VAL A 66 -6.24 12.90 -2.74
CA VAL A 66 -5.01 12.13 -2.98
C VAL A 66 -4.25 12.76 -4.15
N ARG A 67 -2.98 13.10 -3.95
CA ARG A 67 -2.09 13.65 -4.99
C ARG A 67 -1.15 12.61 -5.60
N SER A 68 -0.85 11.58 -4.84
CA SER A 68 -0.04 10.42 -5.26
C SER A 68 -0.36 9.25 -4.34
N PHE A 69 -0.13 8.04 -4.83
CA PHE A 69 -0.29 6.84 -4.03
C PHE A 69 0.68 5.74 -4.48
N LEU A 70 1.00 4.87 -3.54
CA LEU A 70 1.75 3.63 -3.73
C LEU A 70 0.97 2.51 -3.06
N ASP A 71 0.51 1.55 -3.86
CA ASP A 71 -0.18 0.36 -3.40
C ASP A 71 0.73 -0.86 -3.58
N VAL A 72 0.69 -1.77 -2.60
CA VAL A 72 1.47 -3.00 -2.58
C VAL A 72 0.55 -4.15 -2.16
N ALA A 73 0.45 -5.17 -2.99
CA ALA A 73 -0.22 -6.43 -2.70
C ALA A 73 0.80 -7.56 -2.68
N VAL A 74 0.84 -8.31 -1.58
CA VAL A 74 1.78 -9.44 -1.39
C VAL A 74 1.23 -10.37 -0.33
N ARG A 75 1.66 -11.64 -0.26
CA ARG A 75 1.25 -12.58 0.79
C ARG A 75 1.43 -11.99 2.21
N ASP A 76 0.50 -12.28 3.12
CA ASP A 76 0.53 -11.76 4.51
C ASP A 76 1.84 -12.05 5.26
N GLN A 77 2.44 -13.20 4.98
CA GLN A 77 3.67 -13.69 5.60
C GLN A 77 4.96 -13.26 4.88
N ALA A 78 4.87 -12.46 3.81
CA ALA A 78 6.03 -12.08 3.02
C ALA A 78 7.01 -11.24 3.86
N ASP A 79 8.30 -11.55 3.80
CA ASP A 79 9.31 -10.86 4.58
C ASP A 79 9.47 -9.38 4.18
N GLY A 80 9.83 -8.52 5.15
CA GLY A 80 10.05 -7.10 4.90
C GLY A 80 11.19 -6.84 3.92
N ALA A 81 12.28 -7.62 4.00
CA ALA A 81 13.39 -7.52 3.06
C ALA A 81 12.98 -7.90 1.63
N HIS A 82 12.11 -8.90 1.48
CA HIS A 82 11.55 -9.29 0.19
C HIS A 82 10.73 -8.15 -0.43
N VAL A 83 9.82 -7.54 0.34
CA VAL A 83 9.03 -6.39 -0.15
C VAL A 83 9.94 -5.20 -0.47
N GLN A 84 10.94 -4.92 0.36
CA GLN A 84 11.91 -3.84 0.10
C GLN A 84 12.67 -4.06 -1.22
N ALA A 85 13.17 -5.28 -1.47
CA ALA A 85 13.88 -5.60 -2.70
C ALA A 85 13.00 -5.40 -3.95
N ALA A 86 11.72 -5.80 -3.88
CA ALA A 86 10.75 -5.60 -4.96
C ALA A 86 10.46 -4.11 -5.21
N LEU A 87 10.32 -3.30 -4.15
CA LEU A 87 10.14 -1.85 -4.25
C LEU A 87 11.36 -1.16 -4.85
N ASP A 88 12.57 -1.58 -4.49
CA ASP A 88 13.80 -1.04 -5.07
C ASP A 88 13.94 -1.37 -6.57
N GLU A 89 13.53 -2.57 -6.98
CA GLU A 89 13.46 -2.93 -8.41
C GLU A 89 12.38 -2.14 -9.15
N PHE A 90 11.19 -1.98 -8.55
CA PHE A 90 10.13 -1.16 -9.11
C PHE A 90 10.60 0.28 -9.35
N ARG A 91 11.31 0.86 -8.37
CA ARG A 91 11.88 2.21 -8.47
C ARG A 91 12.85 2.36 -9.64
N ARG A 92 13.67 1.34 -9.91
CA ARG A 92 14.58 1.35 -11.07
C ARG A 92 13.82 1.42 -12.39
N ARG A 93 12.71 0.68 -12.51
CA ARG A 93 11.85 0.66 -13.70
C ARG A 93 11.03 1.93 -13.86
N LEU A 94 10.58 2.52 -12.76
CA LEU A 94 9.72 3.71 -12.73
C LEU A 94 10.31 4.92 -13.48
N ALA A 95 11.64 5.06 -13.51
CA ALA A 95 12.31 6.20 -14.14
C ALA A 95 11.97 6.39 -15.63
N SER A 96 11.65 5.30 -16.34
CA SER A 96 11.39 5.31 -17.79
C SER A 96 9.94 4.97 -18.16
N THR A 97 9.03 4.86 -17.18
CA THR A 97 7.67 4.37 -17.40
C THR A 97 6.63 5.47 -17.22
N GLN A 98 5.52 5.41 -17.96
CA GLN A 98 4.38 6.31 -17.80
C GLN A 98 3.56 5.97 -16.54
N LEU A 99 2.85 6.97 -15.99
CA LEU A 99 1.95 6.78 -14.86
C LEU A 99 0.49 6.62 -15.32
N PRO A 100 -0.35 5.85 -14.60
CA PRO A 100 0.02 5.00 -13.47
C PRO A 100 0.92 3.84 -13.93
N PHE A 101 1.90 3.51 -13.10
CA PHE A 101 2.79 2.36 -13.36
C PHE A 101 2.37 1.20 -12.45
N VAL A 102 2.13 0.04 -13.05
CA VAL A 102 1.78 -1.20 -12.38
C VAL A 102 2.77 -2.27 -12.81
N ASP A 103 3.28 -3.04 -11.86
CA ASP A 103 4.18 -4.15 -12.13
C ASP A 103 4.05 -5.23 -11.06
N VAL A 104 4.51 -6.44 -11.38
CA VAL A 104 4.65 -7.54 -10.42
C VAL A 104 6.12 -7.95 -10.39
N ILE A 105 6.71 -7.91 -9.20
CA ILE A 105 8.10 -8.28 -8.97
C ILE A 105 8.15 -9.32 -7.87
N ASP A 106 8.51 -10.55 -8.23
CA ASP A 106 8.67 -11.68 -7.28
C ASP A 106 7.43 -11.94 -6.40
N GLY A 107 6.24 -11.93 -7.00
CA GLY A 107 4.98 -12.10 -6.26
C GLY A 107 4.56 -10.87 -5.42
N VAL A 108 5.18 -9.72 -5.66
CA VAL A 108 4.79 -8.41 -5.10
C VAL A 108 4.16 -7.57 -6.20
N GLY A 109 2.84 -7.37 -6.12
CA GLY A 109 2.11 -6.50 -7.02
C GLY A 109 2.20 -5.06 -6.52
N ILE A 110 2.66 -4.14 -7.38
CA ILE A 110 2.94 -2.76 -7.01
C ILE A 110 2.25 -1.84 -8.01
N ARG A 111 1.54 -0.82 -7.51
CA ARG A 111 0.95 0.24 -8.33
C ARG A 111 1.36 1.59 -7.77
N PHE A 112 1.88 2.46 -8.63
CA PHE A 112 2.21 3.83 -8.28
C PHE A 112 1.56 4.80 -9.27
N SER A 113 1.00 5.87 -8.74
CA SER A 113 0.49 6.98 -9.54
C SER A 113 0.69 8.30 -8.83
N ALA A 114 0.76 9.38 -9.59
CA ALA A 114 0.89 10.73 -9.10
C ALA A 114 0.19 11.71 -10.04
N GLU A 115 -0.27 12.84 -9.50
CA GLU A 115 -0.77 13.95 -10.29
C GLU A 115 0.33 14.48 -11.25
N PRO A 116 -0.04 15.03 -12.43
CA PRO A 116 0.93 15.56 -13.40
C PRO A 116 1.93 16.57 -12.81
N SER A 117 1.49 17.38 -11.84
CA SER A 117 2.34 18.35 -11.15
C SER A 117 3.49 17.74 -10.35
N LEU A 118 3.42 16.45 -10.01
CA LEU A 118 4.42 15.71 -9.25
C LEU A 118 5.32 14.83 -10.15
N GLU A 119 4.98 14.65 -11.43
CA GLU A 119 5.74 13.79 -12.35
C GLU A 119 7.22 14.14 -12.52
N PRO A 120 7.64 15.43 -12.53
CA PRO A 120 9.05 15.78 -12.59
C PRO A 120 9.86 15.26 -11.39
N GLY A 121 9.21 15.12 -10.22
CA GLY A 121 9.80 14.63 -8.97
C GLY A 121 9.36 13.20 -8.61
N ARG A 122 8.87 12.41 -9.57
CA ARG A 122 8.19 11.13 -9.29
C ARG A 122 9.01 10.14 -8.47
N LEU A 123 10.33 10.12 -8.62
CA LEU A 123 11.21 9.19 -7.89
C LEU A 123 11.36 9.59 -6.43
N ASP A 124 11.38 10.89 -6.14
CA ASP A 124 11.39 11.40 -4.77
C ASP A 124 10.02 11.16 -4.12
N GLU A 125 8.94 11.42 -4.87
CA GLU A 125 7.57 11.15 -4.44
C GLU A 125 7.37 9.66 -4.11
N TYR A 126 7.80 8.77 -5.02
CA TYR A 126 7.82 7.34 -4.78
C TYR A 126 8.61 6.98 -3.51
N GLY A 127 9.81 7.56 -3.34
CA GLY A 127 10.65 7.32 -2.16
C GLY A 127 9.98 7.72 -0.84
N LEU A 128 9.23 8.83 -0.81
CA LEU A 128 8.48 9.25 0.37
C LEU A 128 7.39 8.23 0.74
N LEU A 129 6.66 7.72 -0.25
CA LEU A 129 5.62 6.72 -0.03
C LEU A 129 6.21 5.35 0.31
N GLN A 130 7.29 4.93 -0.36
CA GLN A 130 8.04 3.71 -0.07
C GLN A 130 8.48 3.68 1.39
N ASN A 131 9.05 4.77 1.91
CA ASN A 131 9.45 4.87 3.31
C ASN A 131 8.28 4.74 4.29
N ARG A 132 7.06 5.11 3.87
CA ARG A 132 5.86 4.93 4.69
C ARG A 132 5.37 3.47 4.62
N ILE A 133 5.39 2.83 3.45
CA ILE A 133 5.08 1.40 3.28
C ILE A 133 6.00 0.53 4.15
N LEU A 134 7.31 0.76 4.11
CA LEU A 134 8.27 -0.03 4.89
C LEU A 134 8.04 0.13 6.39
N ARG A 135 7.70 1.33 6.87
CA ARG A 135 7.31 1.54 8.28
C ARG A 135 6.06 0.77 8.68
N LEU A 136 5.07 0.61 7.79
CA LEU A 136 3.90 -0.21 8.09
C LEU A 136 4.28 -1.69 8.30
N LEU A 137 5.26 -2.20 7.55
CA LEU A 137 5.72 -3.58 7.66
C LEU A 137 6.35 -3.86 9.02
N ASP A 138 7.07 -2.90 9.60
CA ASP A 138 7.66 -3.05 10.93
C ASP A 138 6.59 -3.25 12.02
N HIS A 139 5.41 -2.64 11.85
CA HIS A 139 4.28 -2.75 12.77
C HIS A 139 3.43 -4.02 12.60
N ARG A 140 3.68 -4.84 11.58
CA ARG A 140 2.92 -6.09 11.35
C ARG A 140 3.01 -7.08 12.52
N HIS A 141 4.11 -7.02 13.27
CA HIS A 141 4.41 -7.94 14.37
C HIS A 141 3.68 -7.56 15.67
N ASP A 142 3.15 -6.35 15.77
CA ASP A 142 2.48 -5.83 16.96
C ASP A 142 0.98 -6.16 16.99
N VAL A 143 0.43 -6.70 15.90
CA VAL A 143 -0.99 -7.07 15.81
C VAL A 143 -1.17 -8.51 16.30
N PRO A 144 -1.87 -8.76 17.43
CA PRO A 144 -2.13 -10.11 17.89
C PRO A 144 -3.01 -10.82 16.86
N VAL A 145 -2.51 -11.93 16.31
CA VAL A 145 -3.31 -12.86 15.51
C VAL A 145 -4.18 -13.68 16.49
N GLY A 146 -5.18 -13.03 17.07
CA GLY A 146 -6.10 -13.67 18.02
C GLY A 146 -7.16 -14.49 17.29
N PRO A 147 -7.43 -15.75 17.69
CA PRO A 147 -8.58 -16.48 17.20
C PRO A 147 -9.84 -15.90 17.85
N GLY A 148 -10.62 -15.13 17.10
CA GLY A 148 -12.00 -14.80 17.45
C GLY A 148 -12.27 -13.33 17.80
N ALA A 149 -12.55 -12.54 16.76
CA ALA A 149 -13.57 -11.50 16.89
C ALA A 149 -14.94 -12.17 16.70
N ARG A 150 -15.44 -12.87 17.74
CA ARG A 150 -16.87 -13.14 17.82
C ARG A 150 -17.57 -11.80 18.02
N THR A 151 -18.28 -11.35 17.00
CA THR A 151 -19.33 -10.35 17.17
C THR A 151 -20.33 -10.92 18.17
N GLY A 152 -20.61 -10.17 19.23
CA GLY A 152 -21.81 -10.37 20.03
C GLY A 152 -22.35 -9.02 20.47
N PRO A 153 -23.57 -8.96 20.99
CA PRO A 153 -24.69 -9.90 20.84
C PRO A 153 -25.59 -9.60 19.62
#